data_AF-A0A2P6FE26-F1
#
_entry.id   AF-A0A2P6FE26-F1
#
_cell.length_a   1.000
_cell.length_b   1.000
_cell.length_c   1.000
_cell.angle_alpha   90.00
_cell.angle_beta   90.00
_cell.angle_gamma   90.00
#
_symmetry.space_group_name_H-M   'P 1'
#
loop_
_entity.id
_entity.type
_entity.pdbx_description
1 polymer ?
#
loop_
_entity_poly.entity_id
_entity_poly.type
_entity_poly.pdbx_seq_one_letter_code
_entity_poly.pdbx_strand_id
1 'polypeptide(L)'
;MSTRRGIISILIGAFTSLIGTAFQFTLMYLLIRSYGSQLNGFVKNSIAIVSFLGTVEGGLGAITVIFLMKPLLQKDWIKSNEMVNTAKHQYKISGIVGVILLAVIAIGYSTYIYLFEGNFSILWNDHTISYPLWKMMLIIVIIGSKNLIALFWTACYENLMQADQNNHMRRLILMICDLISYSVIFYLISRTVDPLFVFIIFLAYSIMKGSLIYIFVKFHYPWIRIVRQKDNMQLVKSSNIVVLKNIGETLLINGDVIITALLLGLRVSSTLSLYMTITVGVRSIMMILINSFREFFAAWTAKNGRIDWNSYLKFETYAFMIGGFLFVNQFILSPYFVTTLYAPQIIEQINNSATGVNAWTAQEIAIFKSIFYQPTFSLLVALSSVFIVLAEPANVLVYAKANYKQTAIPTFVIGIINIVLCFFTALIFCFLVNDLSAALYGILIITCFVSLLRFLYLWFYNWLFLTYNSNFKGVFRNWMILLVPIVVAILVNYLFLTKTYNPMEIYNDQLQPIWGWQKLLNMFFGLIFASLFVIIGNSILWAPRSVRGIFLRLPIVHKIWTKRQDKMRQIRQKKYEDDFIILTEPEMQYQKLWEREEALHQNTKKMSEDEPPKEIYKLKGT
;
A
#
# COMPACT_ATOMS: atom_id res chain seq x y z
N MET A 1 -14.45 -15.40 -9.61
CA MET A 1 -13.44 -14.79 -8.71
C MET A 1 -13.47 -15.56 -7.40
N SER A 2 -12.40 -16.27 -7.03
CA SER A 2 -12.33 -16.85 -5.68
C SER A 2 -11.84 -15.76 -4.73
N THR A 3 -12.74 -15.24 -3.88
CA THR A 3 -12.43 -14.27 -2.82
C THR A 3 -11.19 -14.65 -1.99
N ARG A 4 -10.91 -15.96 -1.86
CA ARG A 4 -9.73 -16.51 -1.18
C ARG A 4 -8.40 -16.11 -1.82
N ARG A 5 -8.28 -16.12 -3.16
CA ARG A 5 -7.02 -15.78 -3.85
C ARG A 5 -6.68 -14.29 -3.72
N GLY A 6 -7.69 -13.43 -3.80
CA GLY A 6 -7.52 -11.98 -3.60
C GLY A 6 -7.04 -11.64 -2.18
N ILE A 7 -7.64 -12.25 -1.15
CA ILE A 7 -7.23 -12.06 0.24
C ILE A 7 -5.79 -12.54 0.48
N ILE A 8 -5.41 -13.69 -0.06
CA ILE A 8 -4.04 -14.21 0.05
C ILE A 8 -3.03 -13.26 -0.61
N SER A 9 -3.37 -12.71 -1.77
CA SER A 9 -2.53 -11.71 -2.46
C SER A 9 -2.35 -10.43 -1.63
N ILE A 10 -3.42 -9.95 -0.97
CA ILE A 10 -3.37 -8.80 -0.06
C ILE A 10 -2.45 -9.09 1.13
N LEU A 11 -2.62 -10.24 1.79
CA LEU A 11 -1.82 -10.62 2.96
C LEU A 11 -0.34 -10.77 2.61
N ILE A 12 -0.02 -11.47 1.52
CA ILE A 12 1.36 -11.61 1.04
C ILE A 12 1.92 -10.24 0.68
N GLY A 13 1.14 -9.40 -0.02
CA GLY A 13 1.58 -8.04 -0.36
C GLY A 13 1.89 -7.16 0.85
N ALA A 14 1.02 -7.19 1.87
CA ALA A 14 1.27 -6.48 3.12
C ALA A 14 2.51 -7.02 3.84
N PHE A 15 2.67 -8.35 3.88
CA PHE A 15 3.83 -8.98 4.51
C PHE A 15 5.15 -8.66 3.81
N THR A 16 5.18 -8.73 2.47
CA THR A 16 6.35 -8.32 1.67
C THR A 16 6.70 -6.85 1.91
N SER A 17 5.70 -5.95 1.99
CA SER A 17 5.95 -4.53 2.27
C SER A 17 6.46 -4.29 3.68
N LEU A 18 5.98 -5.03 4.67
CA LEU A 18 6.44 -4.95 6.05
C LEU A 18 7.92 -5.36 6.15
N ILE A 19 8.28 -6.49 5.54
CA ILE A 19 9.67 -6.96 5.49
C ILE A 19 10.56 -5.97 4.72
N GLY A 20 10.11 -5.50 3.56
CA GLY A 20 10.86 -4.50 2.79
C GLY A 20 11.08 -3.20 3.57
N THR A 21 10.09 -2.76 4.33
CA THR A 21 10.20 -1.59 5.22
C THR A 21 11.19 -1.85 6.35
N ALA A 22 11.14 -3.02 6.99
CA ALA A 22 12.07 -3.41 8.03
C ALA A 22 13.52 -3.45 7.51
N PHE A 23 13.75 -4.03 6.32
CA PHE A 23 15.06 -4.01 5.68
C PHE A 23 15.53 -2.59 5.38
N GLN A 24 14.63 -1.71 4.96
CA GLN A 24 14.99 -0.31 4.71
C GLN A 24 15.39 0.42 6.00
N PHE A 25 14.73 0.14 7.12
CA PHE A 25 15.09 0.70 8.43
C PHE A 25 16.46 0.22 8.87
N THR A 26 16.69 -1.09 8.84
CA THR A 26 17.97 -1.71 9.21
C THR A 26 19.10 -1.22 8.31
N LEU A 27 18.85 -1.08 7.00
CA LEU A 27 19.82 -0.54 6.06
C LEU A 27 20.24 0.88 6.46
N MET A 28 19.27 1.76 6.78
CA MET A 28 19.58 3.13 7.17
C MET A 28 20.41 3.20 8.45
N TYR A 29 19.99 2.42 9.45
CA TYR A 29 20.70 2.35 10.73
C TYR A 29 22.16 1.89 10.56
N LEU A 30 22.39 0.87 9.72
CA LEU A 30 23.73 0.34 9.47
C LEU A 30 24.60 1.29 8.63
N LEU A 31 24.00 1.97 7.64
CA LEU A 31 24.71 2.94 6.80
C LEU A 31 25.21 4.14 7.61
N ILE A 32 24.39 4.70 8.50
CA ILE A 32 24.80 5.82 9.34
C ILE A 32 25.90 5.40 10.30
N ARG A 33 25.74 4.24 10.95
CA ARG A 33 26.72 3.73 11.90
C ARG A 33 28.09 3.48 11.27
N SER A 34 28.10 2.88 10.09
CA SER A 34 29.35 2.41 9.47
C SER A 34 30.01 3.44 8.56
N TYR A 35 29.20 4.32 7.94
CA TYR A 35 29.67 5.25 6.90
C TYR A 35 29.38 6.73 7.12
N GLY A 36 28.58 7.05 8.15
CA GLY A 36 28.23 8.43 8.48
C GLY A 36 26.97 8.94 7.77
N SER A 37 26.47 10.08 8.26
CA SER A 37 25.24 10.71 7.76
C SER A 37 25.35 11.26 6.33
N GLN A 38 26.54 11.70 5.88
CA GLN A 38 26.76 12.21 4.52
C GLN A 38 26.53 11.14 3.45
N LEU A 39 27.12 9.94 3.59
CA LEU A 39 26.89 8.85 2.66
C LEU A 39 25.43 8.40 2.65
N ASN A 40 24.80 8.37 3.84
CA ASN A 40 23.39 8.03 3.94
C ASN A 40 22.50 9.01 3.14
N GLY A 41 22.74 10.32 3.29
CA GLY A 41 22.06 11.36 2.51
C GLY A 41 22.28 11.16 1.01
N PHE A 42 23.52 10.93 0.59
CA PHE A 42 23.87 10.67 -0.82
C PHE A 42 23.10 9.49 -1.41
N VAL A 43 23.13 8.34 -0.73
CA VAL A 43 22.45 7.11 -1.19
C VAL A 43 20.95 7.32 -1.28
N LYS A 44 20.34 8.01 -0.30
CA LYS A 44 18.90 8.26 -0.28
C LYS A 44 18.44 9.19 -1.39
N ASN A 45 19.19 10.27 -1.63
CA ASN A 45 18.92 11.17 -2.73
C ASN A 45 19.12 10.48 -4.07
N SER A 46 20.15 9.66 -4.19
CA SER A 46 20.37 8.82 -5.38
C SER A 46 19.16 7.91 -5.65
N ILE A 47 18.62 7.24 -4.62
CA ILE A 47 17.41 6.41 -4.75
C ILE A 47 16.20 7.27 -5.16
N ALA A 48 16.04 8.47 -4.57
CA ALA A 48 14.94 9.37 -4.90
C ALA A 48 14.99 9.84 -6.36
N ILE A 49 16.17 10.22 -6.88
CA ILE A 49 16.34 10.62 -8.28
C ILE A 49 16.20 9.41 -9.22
N VAL A 50 16.76 8.26 -8.86
CA VAL A 50 16.62 7.01 -9.65
C VAL A 50 15.18 6.52 -9.72
N SER A 51 14.33 6.85 -8.75
CA SER A 51 12.92 6.43 -8.74
C SER A 51 12.14 6.84 -10.00
N PHE A 52 12.54 7.93 -10.66
CA PHE A 52 11.96 8.38 -11.93
C PHE A 52 12.10 7.36 -13.06
N LEU A 53 13.14 6.52 -13.03
CA LEU A 53 13.29 5.42 -13.97
C LEU A 53 12.22 4.35 -13.74
N GLY A 54 11.92 4.04 -12.48
CA GLY A 54 10.86 3.10 -12.10
C GLY A 54 9.46 3.61 -12.45
N THR A 55 9.29 4.92 -12.60
CA THR A 55 8.04 5.53 -13.01
C THR A 55 7.65 5.19 -14.45
N VAL A 56 8.64 5.19 -15.35
CA VAL A 56 8.48 4.79 -16.75
C VAL A 56 8.06 3.33 -16.83
N GLU A 57 8.71 2.47 -16.04
CA GLU A 57 8.36 1.06 -15.91
C GLU A 57 6.94 0.85 -15.40
N GLY A 58 6.60 1.50 -14.28
CA GLY A 58 5.34 1.32 -13.59
C GLY A 58 4.14 1.75 -14.43
N GLY A 59 4.31 2.78 -15.26
CA GLY A 59 3.25 3.24 -16.17
C GLY A 59 2.95 2.24 -17.26
N LEU A 60 3.99 1.72 -17.92
CA LEU A 60 3.85 0.68 -18.93
C LEU A 60 3.36 -0.64 -18.34
N GLY A 61 3.80 -0.96 -17.12
CA GLY A 61 3.35 -2.14 -16.39
C GLY A 61 1.86 -2.13 -16.09
N ALA A 62 1.35 -1.04 -15.53
CA ALA A 62 -0.07 -0.89 -15.22
C ALA A 62 -0.96 -1.04 -16.45
N ILE A 63 -0.59 -0.43 -17.58
CA ILE A 63 -1.34 -0.53 -18.85
C ILE A 63 -1.28 -1.94 -19.42
N THR A 64 -0.10 -2.57 -19.41
CA THR A 64 0.07 -3.95 -19.89
C THR A 64 -0.84 -4.91 -19.12
N VAL A 65 -0.92 -4.78 -17.78
CA VAL A 65 -1.81 -5.59 -16.94
C VAL A 65 -3.29 -5.40 -17.33
N ILE A 66 -3.72 -4.16 -17.57
CA ILE A 66 -5.12 -3.85 -17.93
C ILE A 66 -5.49 -4.42 -19.30
N PHE A 67 -4.61 -4.23 -20.29
CA PHE A 67 -4.84 -4.73 -21.64
C PHE A 67 -4.77 -6.25 -21.74
N LEU A 68 -3.98 -6.91 -20.87
CA LEU A 68 -3.92 -8.38 -20.79
C LEU A 68 -5.13 -9.00 -20.06
N MET A 69 -5.77 -8.29 -19.13
CA MET A 69 -6.89 -8.86 -18.35
C MET A 69 -8.05 -9.33 -19.25
N LYS A 70 -8.47 -8.52 -20.23
CA LYS A 70 -9.59 -8.88 -21.12
C LYS A 70 -9.31 -10.13 -21.98
N PRO A 71 -8.21 -10.23 -22.75
CA PRO A 71 -7.93 -11.41 -23.57
C PRO A 71 -7.66 -12.66 -22.72
N LEU A 72 -7.03 -12.55 -21.54
CA LEU A 72 -6.86 -13.68 -20.62
C LEU A 72 -8.20 -14.20 -20.09
N LEU A 73 -9.13 -13.31 -19.72
CA LEU A 73 -10.49 -13.70 -19.31
C LEU A 73 -11.27 -14.40 -20.43
N GLN A 74 -11.03 -14.01 -21.68
CA GLN A 74 -11.63 -14.60 -22.88
C GLN A 74 -10.89 -15.84 -23.38
N LYS A 75 -9.76 -16.23 -22.75
CA LYS A 75 -8.86 -17.30 -23.19
C LYS A 75 -8.37 -17.14 -24.64
N ASP A 76 -8.21 -15.90 -25.10
CA ASP A 76 -7.67 -15.59 -26.42
C ASP A 76 -6.13 -15.53 -26.34
N TRP A 77 -5.49 -16.68 -26.57
CA TRP A 77 -4.03 -16.83 -26.49
C TRP A 77 -3.29 -16.05 -27.57
N ILE A 78 -3.90 -15.84 -28.74
CA ILE A 78 -3.28 -15.13 -29.86
C ILE A 78 -3.15 -13.65 -29.51
N LYS A 79 -4.26 -13.01 -29.10
CA LYS A 79 -4.22 -11.61 -28.66
C LYS A 79 -3.37 -11.43 -27.41
N SER A 80 -3.41 -12.37 -26.47
CA SER A 80 -2.55 -12.29 -25.28
C SER A 80 -1.06 -12.30 -25.65
N ASN A 81 -0.66 -13.17 -26.60
CA ASN A 81 0.72 -13.24 -27.08
C ASN A 81 1.15 -11.97 -27.83
N GLU A 82 0.25 -11.38 -28.63
CA GLU A 82 0.47 -10.09 -29.30
C GLU A 82 0.74 -8.95 -28.30
N MET A 83 -0.06 -8.86 -27.22
CA MET A 83 0.11 -7.85 -26.18
C MET A 83 1.42 -8.04 -25.41
N VAL A 84 1.79 -9.28 -25.08
CA VAL A 84 3.07 -9.61 -24.41
C VAL A 84 4.25 -9.22 -25.31
N ASN A 85 4.22 -9.56 -26.60
CA ASN A 85 5.28 -9.21 -27.54
C ASN A 85 5.42 -7.68 -27.72
N THR A 86 4.29 -6.97 -27.86
CA THR A 86 4.28 -5.50 -27.92
C THR A 86 4.86 -4.89 -26.64
N ALA A 87 4.45 -5.37 -25.46
CA ALA A 87 4.96 -4.89 -24.19
C ALA A 87 6.47 -5.13 -24.05
N LYS A 88 6.97 -6.30 -24.46
CA LYS A 88 8.39 -6.63 -24.44
C LYS A 88 9.22 -5.71 -25.35
N HIS A 89 8.72 -5.41 -26.55
CA HIS A 89 9.37 -4.43 -27.43
C HIS A 89 9.44 -3.06 -26.75
N GLN A 90 8.32 -2.58 -26.21
CA GLN A 90 8.27 -1.25 -25.61
C GLN A 90 9.12 -1.16 -24.33
N TYR A 91 9.20 -2.24 -23.53
CA TYR A 91 10.13 -2.34 -22.41
C TYR A 91 11.60 -2.22 -22.83
N LYS A 92 11.98 -2.80 -23.96
CA LYS A 92 13.35 -2.67 -24.49
C LYS A 92 13.66 -1.23 -24.86
N ILE A 93 12.72 -0.52 -25.51
CA ILE A 93 12.86 0.91 -25.81
C ILE A 93 13.00 1.71 -24.52
N SER A 94 12.08 1.51 -23.56
CA SER A 94 12.12 2.19 -22.26
C SER A 94 13.40 1.87 -21.47
N GLY A 95 13.95 0.66 -21.59
CA GLY A 95 15.22 0.27 -20.99
C GLY A 95 16.39 1.05 -21.57
N ILE A 96 16.47 1.21 -22.90
CA ILE A 96 17.52 2.00 -23.56
C ILE A 96 17.44 3.47 -23.13
N VAL A 97 16.24 4.06 -23.14
CA VAL A 97 16.01 5.43 -22.66
C VAL A 97 16.41 5.55 -21.19
N GLY A 98 16.06 4.54 -20.37
CA GLY A 98 16.41 4.51 -18.95
C GLY A 98 17.91 4.43 -18.69
N VAL A 99 18.68 3.70 -19.51
CA VAL A 99 20.15 3.65 -19.41
C VAL A 99 20.76 5.01 -19.73
N ILE A 100 20.30 5.68 -20.79
CA ILE A 100 20.77 7.03 -21.14
C ILE A 100 20.45 8.01 -20.01
N LEU A 101 19.22 7.99 -19.50
CA LEU A 101 18.78 8.87 -18.43
C LEU A 101 19.55 8.59 -17.12
N LEU A 102 19.83 7.33 -16.79
CA LEU A 102 20.67 6.97 -15.65
C LEU A 102 22.09 7.50 -15.78
N ALA A 103 22.69 7.41 -16.96
CA ALA A 103 24.03 7.96 -17.20
C ALA A 103 24.04 9.49 -16.99
N VAL A 104 23.02 10.20 -17.49
CA VAL A 104 22.87 11.64 -17.27
C VAL A 104 22.68 11.98 -15.79
N ILE A 105 21.84 11.24 -15.07
CA ILE A 105 21.66 11.42 -13.61
C ILE A 105 22.97 11.19 -12.87
N ALA A 106 23.68 10.10 -13.16
CA ALA A 106 24.91 9.73 -12.46
C ALA A 106 25.99 10.80 -12.65
N ILE A 107 26.14 11.33 -13.86
CA ILE A 107 27.08 12.40 -14.16
C ILE A 107 26.64 13.71 -13.50
N GLY A 108 25.39 14.12 -13.70
CA GLY A 108 24.88 15.41 -13.23
C GLY A 108 24.90 15.53 -11.70
N TYR A 109 24.39 14.52 -10.99
CA TYR A 109 24.30 14.55 -9.53
C TYR A 109 25.68 14.41 -8.86
N SER A 110 26.56 13.54 -9.37
CA SER A 110 27.92 13.41 -8.81
C SER A 110 28.75 14.67 -9.01
N THR A 111 28.62 15.31 -10.18
CA THR A 111 29.30 16.59 -10.47
C THR A 111 28.76 17.72 -9.59
N TYR A 112 27.44 17.77 -9.38
CA TYR A 112 26.82 18.73 -8.49
C TYR A 112 27.39 18.63 -7.06
N ILE A 113 27.46 17.42 -6.48
CA ILE A 113 28.00 17.26 -5.11
C ILE A 113 29.47 17.66 -5.05
N TYR A 114 30.26 17.24 -6.03
CA TYR A 114 31.69 17.57 -6.07
C TYR A 114 31.93 19.10 -6.11
N LEU A 115 31.11 19.85 -6.86
CA LEU A 115 31.24 21.30 -6.98
C LEU A 115 30.68 22.06 -5.77
N PHE A 116 29.56 21.64 -5.21
CA PHE A 116 28.83 22.40 -4.20
C PHE A 116 29.17 22.02 -2.75
N GLU A 117 29.54 20.77 -2.46
CA GLU A 117 29.85 20.34 -1.08
C GLU A 117 31.36 20.35 -0.76
N GLY A 118 32.22 20.62 -1.75
CA GLY A 118 33.62 21.01 -1.54
C GLY A 118 34.58 19.93 -1.02
N ASN A 119 34.12 18.90 -0.29
CA ASN A 119 34.88 17.74 0.19
C ASN A 119 33.93 16.64 0.71
N PHE A 120 33.36 15.83 -0.19
CA PHE A 120 32.51 14.70 0.22
C PHE A 120 33.35 13.62 0.93
N SER A 121 33.20 13.52 2.26
CA SER A 121 33.94 12.59 3.10
C SER A 121 33.04 11.46 3.62
N ILE A 122 33.60 10.25 3.69
CA ILE A 122 32.92 9.08 4.26
C ILE A 122 33.69 8.61 5.48
N LEU A 123 32.97 8.16 6.50
CA LEU A 123 33.57 7.48 7.64
C LEU A 123 33.83 6.02 7.26
N TRP A 124 35.05 5.54 7.34
CA TRP A 124 35.38 4.16 6.99
C TRP A 124 36.49 3.65 7.91
N ASN A 125 36.22 2.57 8.65
CA ASN A 125 37.12 2.08 9.71
C ASN A 125 37.61 3.20 10.64
N ASP A 126 36.67 4.02 11.14
CA ASP A 126 36.94 5.16 12.04
C ASP A 126 37.85 6.27 11.47
N HIS A 127 38.15 6.23 10.17
CA HIS A 127 38.87 7.28 9.46
C HIS A 127 37.95 8.02 8.47
N THR A 128 38.06 9.35 8.41
CA THR A 128 37.35 10.17 7.42
C THR A 128 38.15 10.21 6.12
N ILE A 129 37.62 9.59 5.07
CA ILE A 129 38.27 9.50 3.76
C ILE A 129 37.49 10.34 2.75
N SER A 130 38.20 11.16 1.96
CA SER A 130 37.62 11.85 0.81
C SER A 130 37.27 10.84 -0.28
N TYR A 131 36.01 10.83 -0.70
CA TYR A 131 35.54 9.79 -1.61
C TYR A 131 35.58 10.27 -3.07
N PRO A 132 36.23 9.51 -3.97
CA PRO A 132 36.46 9.97 -5.33
C PRO A 132 35.18 9.96 -6.17
N LEU A 133 35.09 10.92 -7.09
CA LEU A 133 33.93 11.16 -7.95
C LEU A 133 33.52 9.93 -8.78
N TRP A 134 34.48 9.16 -9.30
CA TRP A 134 34.19 7.94 -10.08
C TRP A 134 33.47 6.86 -9.25
N LYS A 135 33.78 6.74 -7.95
CA LYS A 135 33.07 5.79 -7.07
C LYS A 135 31.63 6.25 -6.80
N MET A 136 31.40 7.56 -6.67
CA MET A 136 30.06 8.13 -6.49
C MET A 136 29.17 7.86 -7.71
N MET A 137 29.70 8.11 -8.92
CA MET A 137 29.01 7.80 -10.16
C MET A 137 28.64 6.32 -10.24
N LEU A 138 29.59 5.44 -9.89
CA LEU A 138 29.39 4.00 -9.95
C LEU A 138 28.31 3.54 -8.96
N ILE A 139 28.24 4.10 -7.75
CA ILE A 139 27.15 3.82 -6.79
C ILE A 139 25.79 4.16 -7.39
N ILE A 140 25.63 5.34 -8.00
CA ILE A 140 24.35 5.74 -8.62
C ILE A 140 23.98 4.79 -9.74
N VAL A 141 24.95 4.43 -10.59
CA VAL A 141 24.73 3.46 -11.68
C VAL A 141 24.30 2.10 -11.12
N ILE A 142 24.93 1.61 -10.05
CA ILE A 142 24.53 0.36 -9.42
C ILE A 142 23.12 0.46 -8.83
N ILE A 143 22.78 1.52 -8.09
CA ILE A 143 21.45 1.71 -7.52
C ILE A 143 20.38 1.75 -8.63
N GLY A 144 20.65 2.44 -9.73
CA GLY A 144 19.77 2.52 -10.91
C GLY A 144 19.65 1.21 -11.67
N SER A 145 20.74 0.45 -11.78
CA SER A 145 20.78 -0.82 -12.51
C SER A 145 19.80 -1.85 -11.94
N LYS A 146 19.54 -1.82 -10.63
CA LYS A 146 18.57 -2.69 -9.94
C LYS A 146 17.21 -2.70 -10.62
N ASN A 147 16.76 -1.52 -11.07
CA ASN A 147 15.46 -1.36 -11.73
C ASN A 147 15.58 -1.55 -13.26
N LEU A 148 16.67 -1.08 -13.88
CA LEU A 148 16.82 -1.12 -15.34
C LEU A 148 16.99 -2.53 -15.91
N ILE A 149 17.79 -3.39 -15.27
CA ILE A 149 18.06 -4.75 -15.79
C ILE A 149 16.76 -5.56 -15.85
N ALA A 150 15.87 -5.37 -14.86
CA ALA A 150 14.57 -6.01 -14.81
C ALA A 150 13.67 -5.63 -16.01
N LEU A 151 13.84 -4.44 -16.60
CA LEU A 151 13.05 -4.00 -17.77
C LEU A 151 13.32 -4.86 -19.00
N PHE A 152 14.58 -5.18 -19.25
CA PHE A 152 14.98 -5.86 -20.49
C PHE A 152 14.49 -7.31 -20.54
N TRP A 153 14.51 -8.01 -19.39
CA TRP A 153 14.22 -9.44 -19.35
C TRP A 153 12.92 -9.82 -18.65
N THR A 154 12.49 -9.11 -17.61
CA THR A 154 11.46 -9.63 -16.69
C THR A 154 10.20 -8.82 -16.52
N ALA A 155 10.22 -7.52 -16.76
CA ALA A 155 9.08 -6.65 -16.49
C ALA A 155 7.80 -7.08 -17.25
N CYS A 156 7.94 -7.52 -18.51
CA CYS A 156 6.81 -8.04 -19.29
C CYS A 156 6.16 -9.30 -18.66
N TYR A 157 7.01 -10.22 -18.19
CA TYR A 157 6.57 -11.46 -17.54
C TYR A 157 5.91 -11.20 -16.19
N GLU A 158 6.40 -10.23 -15.44
CA GLU A 158 5.78 -9.79 -14.19
C GLU A 158 4.35 -9.27 -14.40
N ASN A 159 4.14 -8.45 -15.43
CA ASN A 159 2.82 -7.93 -15.76
C ASN A 159 1.87 -9.05 -16.18
N LEU A 160 2.36 -10.04 -16.91
CA LEU A 160 1.55 -11.20 -17.29
C LEU A 160 1.09 -11.96 -16.04
N MET A 161 2.01 -12.25 -15.11
CA MET A 161 1.66 -12.90 -13.85
C MET A 161 0.65 -12.07 -13.05
N GLN A 162 0.76 -10.74 -13.08
CA GLN A 162 -0.19 -9.86 -12.42
C GLN A 162 -1.56 -9.86 -13.11
N ALA A 163 -1.61 -9.85 -14.44
CA ALA A 163 -2.85 -9.90 -15.22
C ALA A 163 -3.61 -11.22 -15.04
N ASP A 164 -2.89 -12.34 -14.90
CA ASP A 164 -3.45 -13.66 -14.63
C ASP A 164 -3.74 -13.93 -13.13
N GLN A 165 -3.73 -12.89 -12.29
CA GLN A 165 -4.03 -12.97 -10.84
C GLN A 165 -3.03 -13.83 -10.03
N ASN A 166 -1.87 -14.13 -10.60
CA ASN A 166 -0.75 -14.82 -9.97
C ASN A 166 0.25 -13.84 -9.31
N ASN A 167 -0.21 -12.62 -9.00
CA ASN A 167 0.59 -11.58 -8.34
C ASN A 167 1.14 -12.01 -6.97
N HIS A 168 0.46 -12.95 -6.29
CA HIS A 168 0.94 -13.52 -5.04
C HIS A 168 2.27 -14.29 -5.22
N MET A 169 2.42 -15.09 -6.29
CA MET A 169 3.67 -15.78 -6.61
C MET A 169 4.78 -14.79 -6.98
N ARG A 170 4.45 -13.76 -7.76
CA ARG A 170 5.38 -12.68 -8.09
C ARG A 170 5.93 -12.02 -6.82
N ARG A 171 5.06 -11.64 -5.88
CA ARG A 171 5.45 -11.01 -4.62
C ARG A 171 6.29 -11.92 -3.74
N LEU A 172 6.01 -13.22 -3.73
CA LEU A 172 6.80 -14.21 -3.00
C LEU A 172 8.22 -14.34 -3.58
N ILE A 173 8.37 -14.40 -4.91
CA ILE A 173 9.70 -14.41 -5.57
C ILE A 173 10.50 -13.15 -5.19
N LEU A 174 9.87 -11.97 -5.29
CA LEU A 174 10.51 -10.71 -4.90
C LEU A 174 10.97 -10.72 -3.44
N MET A 175 10.12 -11.22 -2.53
CA MET A 175 10.43 -11.30 -1.11
C MET A 175 11.63 -12.22 -0.82
N ILE A 176 11.73 -13.37 -1.49
CA ILE A 176 12.89 -14.28 -1.34
C ILE A 176 14.16 -13.58 -1.85
N CYS A 177 14.09 -12.93 -3.00
CA CYS A 177 15.22 -12.19 -3.55
C CYS A 177 15.69 -11.06 -2.61
N ASP A 178 14.74 -10.28 -2.08
CA ASP A 178 15.03 -9.20 -1.15
C ASP A 178 15.67 -9.76 0.12
N LEU A 179 15.16 -10.87 0.67
CA LEU A 179 15.71 -11.49 1.88
C LEU A 179 17.16 -11.91 1.68
N ILE A 180 17.49 -12.58 0.57
CA ILE A 180 18.86 -13.00 0.28
C ILE A 180 19.77 -11.77 0.10
N SER A 181 19.38 -10.82 -0.76
CA SER A 181 20.23 -9.67 -1.06
C SER A 181 20.45 -8.75 0.14
N TYR A 182 19.41 -8.43 0.91
CA TYR A 182 19.58 -7.61 2.11
C TYR A 182 20.37 -8.33 3.21
N SER A 183 20.25 -9.65 3.34
CA SER A 183 21.08 -10.42 4.29
C SER A 183 22.57 -10.31 3.98
N VAL A 184 22.94 -10.42 2.69
CA VAL A 184 24.35 -10.26 2.27
C VAL A 184 24.80 -8.81 2.44
N ILE A 185 23.95 -7.82 2.13
CA ILE A 185 24.27 -6.39 2.35
C ILE A 185 24.55 -6.12 3.83
N PHE A 186 23.69 -6.60 4.73
CA PHE A 186 23.90 -6.41 6.18
C PHE A 186 25.18 -7.08 6.67
N TYR A 187 25.49 -8.27 6.15
CA TYR A 187 26.74 -8.95 6.45
C TYR A 187 27.97 -8.14 5.99
N LEU A 188 27.97 -7.60 4.77
CA LEU A 188 29.09 -6.81 4.26
C LEU A 188 29.27 -5.48 4.99
N ILE A 189 28.17 -4.79 5.32
CA ILE A 189 28.25 -3.54 6.09
C ILE A 189 28.81 -3.81 7.49
N SER A 190 28.41 -4.91 8.13
CA SER A 190 28.94 -5.31 9.44
C SER A 190 30.44 -5.65 9.41
N ARG A 191 31.01 -5.94 8.25
CA ARG A 191 32.45 -6.17 8.04
C ARG A 191 33.19 -4.91 7.58
N THR A 192 32.53 -3.74 7.63
CA THR A 192 33.06 -2.43 7.23
C THR A 192 33.73 -2.42 5.86
N VAL A 193 33.20 -3.19 4.91
CA VAL A 193 33.68 -3.22 3.51
C VAL A 193 33.42 -1.85 2.86
N ASP A 194 34.20 -1.45 1.85
CA ASP A 194 33.94 -0.21 1.12
C ASP A 194 32.50 -0.20 0.52
N PRO A 195 31.76 0.93 0.63
CA PRO A 195 30.37 1.03 0.21
C PRO A 195 30.09 0.57 -1.23
N LEU A 196 31.06 0.76 -2.14
CA LEU A 196 30.92 0.38 -3.53
C LEU A 196 30.66 -1.12 -3.66
N PHE A 197 31.42 -1.96 -2.95
CA PHE A 197 31.26 -3.40 -3.00
C PHE A 197 29.97 -3.87 -2.33
N VAL A 198 29.49 -3.16 -1.30
CA VAL A 198 28.18 -3.43 -0.69
C VAL A 198 27.07 -3.27 -1.73
N PHE A 199 27.11 -2.20 -2.52
CA PHE A 199 26.04 -1.93 -3.48
C PHE A 199 26.08 -2.84 -4.72
N ILE A 200 27.24 -3.42 -5.09
CA ILE A 200 27.34 -4.38 -6.22
C ILE A 200 26.31 -5.52 -6.11
N ILE A 201 25.92 -5.91 -4.89
CA ILE A 201 24.87 -6.91 -4.65
C ILE A 201 23.54 -6.55 -5.36
N PHE A 202 23.24 -5.28 -5.57
CA PHE A 202 22.04 -4.86 -6.30
C PHE A 202 22.04 -5.27 -7.79
N LEU A 203 23.21 -5.42 -8.42
CA LEU A 203 23.31 -6.01 -9.76
C LEU A 203 22.93 -7.49 -9.72
N ALA A 204 23.48 -8.22 -8.75
CA ALA A 204 23.18 -9.63 -8.55
C ALA A 204 21.69 -9.86 -8.22
N TYR A 205 21.08 -8.97 -7.44
CA TYR A 205 19.65 -9.00 -7.14
C TYR A 205 18.80 -9.01 -8.41
N SER A 206 19.10 -8.14 -9.38
CA SER A 206 18.29 -8.07 -10.60
C SER A 206 18.44 -9.33 -11.47
N ILE A 207 19.62 -9.94 -11.49
CA ILE A 207 19.86 -11.20 -12.23
C ILE A 207 19.12 -12.36 -11.56
N MET A 208 19.22 -12.48 -10.24
CA MET A 208 18.55 -13.53 -9.46
C MET A 208 17.03 -13.45 -9.60
N LYS A 209 16.46 -12.25 -9.38
CA LYS A 209 15.04 -11.95 -9.64
C LYS A 209 14.67 -12.33 -11.08
N GLY A 210 15.54 -11.96 -12.02
CA GLY A 210 15.32 -12.17 -13.43
C GLY A 210 15.14 -13.64 -13.81
N SER A 211 16.07 -14.47 -13.34
CA SER A 211 16.08 -15.91 -13.58
C SER A 211 14.86 -16.61 -12.97
N LEU A 212 14.48 -16.30 -11.72
CA LEU A 212 13.36 -16.96 -11.05
C LEU A 212 12.02 -16.70 -11.74
N ILE A 213 11.78 -15.45 -12.18
CA ILE A 213 10.56 -15.09 -12.90
C ILE A 213 10.51 -15.78 -14.26
N TYR A 214 11.64 -15.81 -14.98
CA TYR A 214 11.73 -16.47 -16.28
C TYR A 214 11.42 -17.98 -16.17
N ILE A 215 12.01 -18.65 -15.18
CA ILE A 215 11.76 -20.07 -14.90
C ILE A 215 10.27 -20.30 -14.63
N PHE A 216 9.66 -19.51 -13.74
CA PHE A 216 8.24 -19.63 -13.42
C PHE A 216 7.36 -19.49 -14.66
N VAL A 217 7.61 -18.49 -15.50
CA VAL A 217 6.80 -18.26 -16.69
C VAL A 217 6.94 -19.37 -17.71
N LYS A 218 8.15 -19.90 -17.92
CA LYS A 218 8.39 -20.99 -18.87
C LYS A 218 7.62 -22.26 -18.48
N PHE A 219 7.51 -22.55 -17.18
CA PHE A 219 6.75 -23.70 -16.69
C PHE A 219 5.23 -23.48 -16.71
N HIS A 220 4.75 -22.28 -16.32
CA HIS A 220 3.31 -22.04 -16.16
C HIS A 220 2.60 -21.58 -17.43
N TYR A 221 3.30 -20.92 -18.36
CA TYR A 221 2.72 -20.35 -19.58
C TYR A 221 3.44 -20.86 -20.85
N PRO A 222 3.30 -22.16 -21.19
CA PRO A 222 3.97 -22.74 -22.36
C PRO A 222 3.46 -22.20 -23.70
N TRP A 223 2.32 -21.51 -23.72
CA TRP A 223 1.71 -20.93 -24.91
C TRP A 223 2.37 -19.63 -25.39
N ILE A 224 3.22 -19.00 -24.57
CA ILE A 224 3.91 -17.76 -24.95
C ILE A 224 4.96 -18.10 -26.01
N ARG A 225 4.75 -17.61 -27.24
CA ARG A 225 5.72 -17.71 -28.33
C ARG A 225 6.22 -16.31 -28.66
N ILE A 226 7.52 -16.09 -28.47
CA ILE A 226 8.18 -14.84 -28.85
C ILE A 226 8.27 -14.82 -30.37
N VAL A 227 7.33 -14.15 -31.02
CA VAL A 227 7.27 -14.00 -32.49
C VAL A 227 7.29 -12.52 -32.80
N ARG A 228 7.95 -12.15 -33.89
CA ARG A 228 7.97 -10.77 -34.40
C ARG A 228 6.59 -10.46 -34.98
N GLN A 229 5.70 -9.89 -34.17
CA GLN A 229 4.36 -9.46 -34.56
C GLN A 229 4.31 -7.93 -34.66
N LYS A 230 3.31 -7.40 -35.36
CA LYS A 230 3.10 -5.96 -35.46
C LYS A 230 2.65 -5.43 -34.10
N ASP A 231 3.29 -4.35 -33.63
CA ASP A 231 2.99 -3.77 -32.33
C ASP A 231 1.56 -3.23 -32.25
N ASN A 232 0.90 -3.50 -31.13
CA ASN A 232 -0.39 -2.88 -30.86
C ASN A 232 -0.22 -1.38 -30.54
N MET A 233 -0.53 -0.56 -31.53
CA MET A 233 -0.44 0.91 -31.44
C MET A 233 -1.29 1.51 -30.30
N GLN A 234 -2.39 0.86 -29.91
CA GLN A 234 -3.21 1.33 -28.77
C GLN A 234 -2.47 1.16 -27.45
N LEU A 235 -1.77 0.04 -27.25
CA LEU A 235 -0.97 -0.21 -26.05
C LEU A 235 0.15 0.83 -25.92
N VAL A 236 0.89 1.07 -27.02
CA VAL A 236 2.02 2.01 -27.07
C VAL A 236 1.56 3.44 -26.73
N LYS A 237 0.53 3.95 -27.43
CA LYS A 237 -0.01 5.30 -27.17
C LYS A 237 -0.49 5.47 -25.73
N SER A 238 -1.18 4.45 -25.22
CA SER A 238 -1.75 4.46 -23.88
C SER A 238 -0.68 4.43 -22.80
N SER A 239 0.36 3.63 -23.01
CA SER A 239 1.51 3.55 -22.12
C SER A 239 2.22 4.89 -22.00
N ASN A 240 2.52 5.57 -23.11
CA ASN A 240 3.22 6.86 -23.08
C ASN A 240 2.44 7.92 -22.29
N ILE A 241 1.11 7.93 -22.41
CA ILE A 241 0.24 8.83 -21.65
C ILE A 241 0.29 8.52 -20.15
N VAL A 242 0.27 7.25 -19.75
CA VAL A 242 0.36 6.87 -18.34
C VAL A 242 1.74 7.12 -17.76
N VAL A 243 2.81 6.93 -18.54
CA VAL A 243 4.17 7.29 -18.14
C VAL A 243 4.23 8.79 -17.78
N LEU A 244 3.65 9.66 -18.62
CA LEU A 244 3.58 11.09 -18.35
C LEU A 244 2.84 11.41 -17.04
N LYS A 245 1.70 10.75 -16.80
CA LYS A 245 0.97 10.87 -15.53
C LYS A 245 1.85 10.49 -14.33
N ASN A 246 2.46 9.31 -14.39
CA ASN A 246 3.23 8.74 -13.29
C ASN A 246 4.48 9.59 -12.98
N ILE A 247 5.08 10.24 -13.99
CA ILE A 247 6.18 11.20 -13.78
C ILE A 247 5.70 12.33 -12.86
N GLY A 248 4.54 12.92 -13.13
CA GLY A 248 3.92 13.91 -12.25
C GLY A 248 3.73 13.41 -10.81
N GLU A 249 3.25 12.17 -10.66
CA GLU A 249 3.06 11.57 -9.33
C GLU A 249 4.39 11.35 -8.59
N THR A 250 5.44 10.95 -9.30
CA THR A 250 6.77 10.72 -8.71
C THR A 250 7.44 12.03 -8.32
N LEU A 251 7.28 13.08 -9.13
CA LEU A 251 7.76 14.43 -8.82
C LEU A 251 7.14 14.96 -7.53
N LEU A 252 5.84 14.69 -7.31
CA LEU A 252 5.16 15.07 -6.08
C LEU A 252 5.62 14.25 -4.86
N ILE A 253 5.86 12.95 -5.04
CA ILE A 253 6.19 12.04 -3.93
C ILE A 253 7.65 12.14 -3.46
N ASN A 254 8.59 12.40 -4.38
CA ASN A 254 10.03 12.41 -4.08
C ASN A 254 10.68 13.79 -4.25
N GLY A 255 9.94 14.80 -4.72
CA GLY A 255 10.48 16.12 -5.01
C GLY A 255 10.98 16.87 -3.76
N ASP A 256 10.36 16.64 -2.61
CA ASP A 256 10.73 17.24 -1.33
C ASP A 256 12.14 16.82 -0.87
N VAL A 257 12.46 15.53 -0.94
CA VAL A 257 13.78 14.99 -0.60
C VAL A 257 14.86 15.51 -1.55
N ILE A 258 14.55 15.58 -2.85
CA ILE A 258 15.48 16.07 -3.89
C ILE A 258 15.78 17.56 -3.69
N ILE A 259 14.75 18.39 -3.51
CA ILE A 259 14.92 19.83 -3.32
C ILE A 259 15.65 20.12 -2.00
N THR A 260 15.34 19.36 -0.95
CA THR A 260 16.06 19.46 0.33
C THR A 260 17.54 19.15 0.15
N ALA A 261 17.89 18.11 -0.61
CA ALA A 261 19.27 17.76 -0.88
C ALA A 261 20.04 18.82 -1.67
N LEU A 262 19.40 19.41 -2.67
CA LEU A 262 20.02 20.38 -3.58
C LEU A 262 20.14 21.79 -2.97
N LEU A 263 19.43 22.10 -1.89
CA LEU A 263 19.41 23.46 -1.32
C LEU A 263 19.85 23.51 0.14
N LEU A 264 19.53 22.49 0.95
CA LEU A 264 19.85 22.45 2.38
C LEU A 264 21.03 21.50 2.72
N GLY A 265 21.58 20.79 1.73
CA GLY A 265 22.77 19.94 1.86
C GLY A 265 22.49 18.48 2.25
N LEU A 266 23.51 17.62 2.14
CA LEU A 266 23.38 16.17 2.35
C LEU A 266 23.06 15.77 3.80
N ARG A 267 23.49 16.53 4.82
CA ARG A 267 23.23 16.19 6.23
C ARG A 267 21.79 16.41 6.64
N VAL A 268 21.22 17.55 6.26
CA VAL A 268 19.81 17.87 6.46
C VAL A 268 18.94 16.89 5.67
N SER A 269 19.31 16.61 4.43
CA SER A 269 18.63 15.61 3.60
C SER A 269 18.72 14.20 4.20
N SER A 270 19.86 13.80 4.77
CA SER A 270 20.01 12.53 5.49
C SER A 270 19.03 12.43 6.65
N THR A 271 18.93 13.50 7.45
CA THR A 271 18.03 13.61 8.60
C THR A 271 16.56 13.51 8.18
N LEU A 272 16.17 14.25 7.12
CA LEU A 272 14.84 14.16 6.51
C LEU A 272 14.56 12.75 5.98
N SER A 273 15.55 12.13 5.33
CA SER A 273 15.41 10.81 4.72
C SER A 273 15.14 9.71 5.75
N LEU A 274 15.66 9.84 6.97
CA LEU A 274 15.38 8.90 8.06
C LEU A 274 13.92 8.97 8.48
N TYR A 275 13.42 10.19 8.68
CA TYR A 275 12.02 10.42 8.97
C TYR A 275 11.11 9.92 7.83
N MET A 276 11.47 10.27 6.60
CA MET A 276 10.73 9.85 5.41
C MET A 276 10.77 8.35 5.19
N THR A 277 11.82 7.65 5.60
CA THR A 277 11.88 6.18 5.47
C THR A 277 10.75 5.54 6.28
N ILE A 278 10.51 6.01 7.52
CA ILE A 278 9.40 5.51 8.35
C ILE A 278 8.06 5.84 7.70
N THR A 279 7.88 7.11 7.34
CA THR A 279 6.66 7.60 6.67
C THR A 279 6.33 6.80 5.40
N VAL A 280 7.29 6.65 4.50
CA VAL A 280 7.13 5.97 3.21
C VAL A 280 6.83 4.49 3.41
N GLY A 281 7.47 3.84 4.39
CA GLY A 281 7.22 2.45 4.75
C GLY A 281 5.77 2.20 5.16
N VAL A 282 5.26 2.98 6.11
CA VAL A 282 3.86 2.88 6.56
C VAL A 282 2.90 3.22 5.42
N ARG A 283 3.18 4.28 4.65
CA ARG A 283 2.39 4.66 3.47
C ARG A 283 2.32 3.54 2.44
N SER A 284 3.42 2.84 2.16
CA SER A 284 3.48 1.73 1.20
C SER A 284 2.50 0.60 1.56
N ILE A 285 2.42 0.24 2.85
CA ILE A 285 1.50 -0.79 3.33
C ILE A 285 0.05 -0.37 3.05
N MET A 286 -0.30 0.88 3.35
CA MET A 286 -1.65 1.41 3.10
C MET A 286 -1.98 1.47 1.59
N MET A 287 -1.02 1.87 0.77
CA MET A 287 -1.17 1.88 -0.70
C MET A 287 -1.48 0.49 -1.26
N ILE A 288 -0.87 -0.57 -0.73
CA ILE A 288 -1.13 -1.95 -1.17
C ILE A 288 -2.56 -2.38 -0.84
N LEU A 289 -3.07 -2.02 0.34
CA LEU A 289 -4.45 -2.33 0.74
C LEU A 289 -5.48 -1.70 -0.22
N ILE A 290 -5.23 -0.48 -0.68
CA ILE A 290 -6.09 0.22 -1.66
C ILE A 290 -5.90 -0.36 -3.07
N ASN A 291 -4.65 -0.50 -3.51
CA ASN A 291 -4.32 -0.97 -4.85
C ASN A 291 -4.76 -2.40 -5.17
N SER A 292 -5.01 -3.20 -4.14
CA SER A 292 -5.53 -4.56 -4.30
C SER A 292 -6.94 -4.60 -4.89
N PHE A 293 -7.69 -3.50 -4.83
CA PHE A 293 -9.00 -3.37 -5.49
C PHE A 293 -8.90 -3.04 -6.99
N ARG A 294 -7.72 -2.71 -7.51
CA ARG A 294 -7.53 -2.39 -8.93
C ARG A 294 -7.94 -3.51 -9.87
N GLU A 295 -7.49 -4.73 -9.59
CA GLU A 295 -7.84 -5.91 -10.37
C GLU A 295 -9.35 -6.21 -10.29
N PHE A 296 -9.95 -5.99 -9.12
CA PHE A 296 -11.40 -6.14 -8.93
C PHE A 296 -12.21 -5.16 -9.78
N PHE A 297 -11.88 -3.86 -9.72
CA PHE A 297 -12.59 -2.83 -10.50
C PHE A 297 -12.32 -2.96 -12.00
N ALA A 298 -11.12 -3.37 -12.40
CA ALA A 298 -10.82 -3.62 -13.81
C ALA A 298 -11.64 -4.80 -14.35
N ALA A 299 -11.71 -5.93 -13.63
CA ALA A 299 -12.55 -7.07 -14.02
C ALA A 299 -14.05 -6.73 -14.00
N TRP A 300 -14.50 -5.96 -13.01
CA TRP A 300 -15.89 -5.49 -12.92
C TRP A 300 -16.25 -4.62 -14.12
N THR A 301 -15.39 -3.67 -14.48
CA THR A 301 -15.60 -2.76 -15.61
C THR A 301 -15.54 -3.51 -16.93
N ALA A 302 -14.66 -4.50 -17.06
CA ALA A 302 -14.60 -5.36 -18.24
C ALA A 302 -15.89 -6.18 -18.46
N LYS A 303 -16.58 -6.58 -17.38
CA LYS A 303 -17.84 -7.35 -17.45
C LYS A 303 -19.08 -6.48 -17.62
N ASN A 304 -19.20 -5.44 -16.80
CA ASN A 304 -20.43 -4.65 -16.67
C ASN A 304 -20.37 -3.31 -17.43
N GLY A 305 -19.20 -2.91 -17.92
CA GLY A 305 -18.96 -1.64 -18.64
C GLY A 305 -19.12 -0.36 -17.81
N ARG A 306 -19.74 -0.44 -16.62
CA ARG A 306 -20.10 0.71 -15.78
C ARG A 306 -19.79 0.44 -14.30
N ILE A 307 -19.54 1.53 -13.57
CA ILE A 307 -19.27 1.53 -12.13
C ILE A 307 -20.32 2.38 -11.44
N ASP A 308 -21.08 1.76 -10.53
CA ASP A 308 -22.12 2.44 -9.77
C ASP A 308 -21.52 3.33 -8.68
N TRP A 309 -22.12 4.51 -8.49
CA TRP A 309 -21.75 5.44 -7.41
C TRP A 309 -21.76 4.80 -6.03
N ASN A 310 -22.74 3.95 -5.73
CA ASN A 310 -22.83 3.26 -4.43
C ASN A 310 -21.68 2.28 -4.18
N SER A 311 -21.14 1.68 -5.23
CA SER A 311 -19.98 0.78 -5.14
C SER A 311 -18.70 1.58 -4.92
N TYR A 312 -18.57 2.72 -5.60
CA TYR A 312 -17.47 3.66 -5.37
C TYR A 312 -17.51 4.24 -3.95
N LEU A 313 -18.65 4.75 -3.49
CA LEU A 313 -18.81 5.31 -2.15
C LEU A 313 -18.36 4.32 -1.05
N LYS A 314 -18.65 3.02 -1.19
CA LYS A 314 -18.20 1.99 -0.24
C LYS A 314 -16.68 1.79 -0.26
N PHE A 315 -16.08 1.81 -1.45
CA PHE A 315 -14.64 1.72 -1.61
C PHE A 315 -13.93 2.98 -1.08
N GLU A 316 -14.53 4.14 -1.30
CA GLU A 316 -14.07 5.40 -0.73
C GLU A 316 -14.14 5.40 0.79
N THR A 317 -15.26 4.94 1.39
CA THR A 317 -15.35 4.80 2.85
C THR A 317 -14.22 3.93 3.39
N TYR A 318 -13.90 2.82 2.71
CA TYR A 318 -12.77 1.95 3.09
C TYR A 318 -11.42 2.67 2.97
N ALA A 319 -11.18 3.42 1.90
CA ALA A 319 -9.96 4.19 1.74
C ALA A 319 -9.81 5.31 2.77
N PHE A 320 -10.91 5.95 3.17
CA PHE A 320 -10.90 7.00 4.19
C PHE A 320 -10.65 6.45 5.59
N MET A 321 -11.13 5.23 5.90
CA MET A 321 -10.73 4.53 7.13
C MET A 321 -9.22 4.26 7.16
N ILE A 322 -8.66 3.81 6.03
CA ILE A 322 -7.22 3.57 5.88
C ILE A 322 -6.44 4.89 6.02
N GLY A 323 -6.91 5.97 5.40
CA GLY A 323 -6.30 7.29 5.49
C GLY A 323 -6.30 7.85 6.92
N GLY A 324 -7.44 7.72 7.63
CA GLY A 324 -7.52 8.06 9.05
C GLY A 324 -6.56 7.23 9.90
N PHE A 325 -6.46 5.92 9.65
CA PHE A 325 -5.54 5.03 10.37
C PHE A 325 -4.08 5.41 10.12
N LEU A 326 -3.72 5.69 8.88
CA LEU A 326 -2.40 6.18 8.51
C LEU A 326 -2.07 7.47 9.25
N PHE A 327 -2.98 8.45 9.25
CA PHE A 327 -2.74 9.73 9.90
C PHE A 327 -2.42 9.58 11.38
N VAL A 328 -3.29 8.90 12.13
CA VAL A 328 -3.16 8.76 13.59
C VAL A 328 -1.84 8.08 13.94
N ASN A 329 -1.52 6.98 13.27
CA ASN A 329 -0.29 6.23 13.53
C ASN A 329 0.95 7.01 13.10
N GLN A 330 0.94 7.63 11.93
CA GLN A 330 2.13 8.33 11.43
C GLN A 330 2.40 9.64 12.20
N PHE A 331 1.36 10.42 12.50
CA PHE A 331 1.49 11.68 13.24
C PHE A 331 1.96 11.47 14.68
N ILE A 332 1.44 10.42 15.35
CA ILE A 332 1.81 10.20 16.74
C ILE A 332 3.10 9.37 16.83
N LEU A 333 3.22 8.24 16.13
CA LEU A 333 4.33 7.30 16.35
C LEU A 333 5.64 7.72 15.67
N SER A 334 5.59 8.36 14.50
CA SER A 334 6.80 8.63 13.70
C SER A 334 7.88 9.40 14.48
N PRO A 335 7.58 10.49 15.21
CA PRO A 335 8.57 11.19 16.02
C PRO A 335 9.25 10.30 17.06
N TYR A 336 8.49 9.45 17.76
CA TYR A 336 9.03 8.55 18.78
C TYR A 336 9.93 7.45 18.18
N PHE A 337 9.57 6.87 17.03
CA PHE A 337 10.43 5.88 16.38
C PHE A 337 11.70 6.48 15.80
N VAL A 338 11.60 7.65 15.17
CA VAL A 338 12.75 8.31 14.55
C VAL A 338 13.76 8.74 15.63
N THR A 339 13.28 9.33 16.72
CA THR A 339 14.13 9.74 17.85
C THR A 339 14.79 8.55 18.52
N THR A 340 14.03 7.50 18.84
CA THR A 340 14.59 6.31 19.52
C THR A 340 15.61 5.58 18.68
N LEU A 341 15.37 5.38 17.39
CA LEU A 341 16.24 4.57 16.55
C LEU A 341 17.47 5.33 16.03
N TYR A 342 17.30 6.60 15.66
CA TYR A 342 18.32 7.32 14.88
C TYR A 342 18.93 8.54 15.59
N ALA A 343 18.26 9.13 16.60
CA ALA A 343 18.82 10.31 17.27
C ALA A 343 20.17 10.04 17.95
N PRO A 344 20.39 8.90 18.65
CA PRO A 344 21.66 8.68 19.34
C PRO A 344 22.86 8.67 18.40
N GLN A 345 22.72 8.04 17.24
CA GLN A 345 23.78 7.95 16.24
C GLN A 345 24.15 9.32 15.66
N ILE A 346 23.15 10.17 15.44
CA ILE A 346 23.38 11.52 14.92
C ILE A 346 24.01 12.39 16.00
N ILE A 347 23.54 12.31 17.25
CA ILE A 347 24.09 13.09 18.36
C ILE A 347 25.53 12.69 18.66
N GLU A 348 25.86 11.39 18.63
CA GLU A 348 27.23 10.90 18.75
C GLU A 348 28.14 11.47 17.64
N GLN A 349 27.64 11.52 16.40
CA GLN A 349 28.36 12.15 15.29
C GLN A 349 28.53 13.66 15.49
N ILE A 350 27.51 14.37 15.98
CA ILE A 350 27.59 15.80 16.30
C ILE A 350 28.67 16.05 17.36
N ASN A 351 28.69 15.25 18.43
CA ASN A 351 29.64 15.40 19.53
C ASN A 351 31.08 15.09 19.07
N ASN A 352 31.28 14.03 18.28
CA ASN A 352 32.60 13.61 17.80
C ASN A 352 33.16 14.53 16.70
N SER A 353 32.31 15.28 15.99
CA SER A 353 32.72 16.22 14.93
C SER A 353 32.95 17.65 15.41
N ALA A 354 32.75 17.93 16.71
CA ALA A 354 32.78 19.28 17.29
C ALA A 354 34.13 20.02 17.13
N THR A 355 35.24 19.33 16.84
CA THR A 355 36.59 19.92 16.73
C THR A 355 37.24 19.78 15.34
N GLY A 356 36.54 19.24 14.34
CA GLY A 356 37.09 18.99 12.99
C GLY A 356 36.57 19.91 11.89
N VAL A 357 37.21 19.85 10.70
CA VAL A 357 36.83 20.59 9.46
C VAL A 357 35.39 20.29 9.00
N ASN A 358 34.77 19.25 9.56
CA ASN A 358 33.42 18.77 9.28
C ASN A 358 32.44 18.95 10.46
N ALA A 359 32.58 19.99 11.29
CA ALA A 359 31.65 20.26 12.39
C ALA A 359 30.22 20.51 11.86
N TRP A 360 29.20 20.14 12.64
CA TRP A 360 27.80 20.46 12.33
C TRP A 360 27.52 21.94 12.58
N THR A 361 26.88 22.61 11.62
CA THR A 361 26.54 24.03 11.76
C THR A 361 25.38 24.20 12.75
N ALA A 362 25.34 25.30 13.50
CA ALA A 362 24.25 25.58 14.45
C ALA A 362 22.85 25.52 13.79
N GLN A 363 22.74 25.93 12.53
CA GLN A 363 21.52 25.82 11.73
C GLN A 363 21.15 24.36 11.40
N GLU A 364 22.12 23.49 11.09
CA GLU A 364 21.88 22.05 10.85
C GLU A 364 21.35 21.36 12.10
N ILE A 365 21.90 21.71 13.27
CA ILE A 365 21.46 21.19 14.56
C ILE A 365 20.04 21.66 14.89
N ALA A 366 19.70 22.92 14.57
CA ALA A 366 18.34 23.43 14.74
C ALA A 366 17.32 22.68 13.87
N ILE A 367 17.68 22.35 12.63
CA ILE A 367 16.83 21.55 11.73
C ILE A 367 16.70 20.10 12.20
N PHE A 368 17.80 19.50 12.67
CA PHE A 368 17.74 18.20 13.29
C PHE A 368 16.73 18.18 14.45
N LYS A 369 16.80 19.18 15.33
CA LYS A 369 15.86 19.31 16.44
C LYS A 369 14.42 19.51 15.97
N SER A 370 14.19 20.30 14.91
CA SER A 370 12.83 20.51 14.38
C SER A 370 12.25 19.25 13.76
N ILE A 371 13.01 18.50 12.97
CA ILE A 371 12.56 17.25 12.31
C ILE A 371 12.22 16.17 13.35
N PHE A 372 13.04 16.05 14.39
CA PHE A 372 12.95 14.92 15.33
C PHE A 372 11.99 15.20 16.48
N TYR A 373 11.95 16.43 16.99
CA TYR A 373 11.24 16.73 18.24
C TYR A 373 9.98 17.58 18.05
N GLN A 374 9.84 18.35 16.96
CA GLN A 374 8.68 19.24 16.81
C GLN A 374 7.45 18.53 16.22
N PRO A 375 6.29 18.58 16.89
CA PRO A 375 5.05 17.96 16.40
C PRO A 375 4.54 18.56 15.09
N THR A 376 4.83 19.83 14.83
CA THR A 376 4.43 20.56 13.62
C THR A 376 4.99 19.92 12.36
N PHE A 377 6.24 19.46 12.40
CA PHE A 377 6.88 18.76 11.30
C PHE A 377 6.15 17.44 11.01
N SER A 378 5.88 16.67 12.08
CA SER A 378 5.15 15.41 11.97
C SER A 378 3.75 15.58 11.39
N LEU A 379 3.04 16.65 11.79
CA LEU A 379 1.71 16.97 11.29
C LEU A 379 1.70 17.17 9.78
N LEU A 380 2.63 17.97 9.25
CA LEU A 380 2.70 18.27 7.82
C LEU A 380 3.02 17.02 6.99
N VAL A 381 3.97 16.21 7.43
CA VAL A 381 4.35 14.97 6.74
C VAL A 381 3.23 13.92 6.82
N ALA A 382 2.53 13.83 7.95
CA ALA A 382 1.37 12.95 8.09
C ALA A 382 0.22 13.39 7.18
N LEU A 383 -0.12 14.69 7.13
CA LEU A 383 -1.16 15.20 6.23
C LEU A 383 -0.82 14.96 4.76
N SER A 384 0.40 15.27 4.31
CA SER A 384 0.80 15.05 2.92
C SER A 384 0.73 13.57 2.55
N SER A 385 1.16 12.67 3.45
CA SER A 385 1.08 11.22 3.22
C SER A 385 -0.36 10.72 3.05
N VAL A 386 -1.31 11.28 3.83
CA VAL A 386 -2.73 10.92 3.77
C VAL A 386 -3.33 11.38 2.45
N PHE A 387 -3.08 12.62 2.02
CA PHE A 387 -3.59 13.10 0.72
C PHE A 387 -3.03 12.30 -0.46
N ILE A 388 -1.76 11.90 -0.40
CA ILE A 388 -1.15 11.02 -1.41
C ILE A 388 -1.87 9.66 -1.45
N VAL A 389 -2.20 9.08 -0.30
CA VAL A 389 -2.91 7.79 -0.22
C VAL A 389 -4.37 7.91 -0.64
N LEU A 390 -5.05 9.01 -0.31
CA LEU A 390 -6.44 9.26 -0.67
C LEU A 390 -6.65 9.56 -2.15
N ALA A 391 -5.60 9.95 -2.88
CA ALA A 391 -5.64 10.07 -4.34
C ALA A 391 -5.68 8.69 -5.04
N GLU A 392 -5.22 7.62 -4.38
CA GLU A 392 -5.06 6.31 -5.01
C GLU A 392 -6.37 5.56 -5.33
N PRO A 393 -7.42 5.59 -4.48
CA PRO A 393 -8.73 5.07 -4.84
C PRO A 393 -9.25 5.67 -6.16
N ALA A 394 -8.99 6.95 -6.38
CA ALA A 394 -9.42 7.61 -7.60
C ALA A 394 -8.64 7.10 -8.82
N ASN A 395 -7.31 6.97 -8.67
CA ASN A 395 -6.43 6.36 -9.66
C ASN A 395 -6.86 4.95 -10.05
N VAL A 396 -7.24 4.11 -9.07
CA VAL A 396 -7.72 2.75 -9.30
C VAL A 396 -8.87 2.71 -10.32
N LEU A 397 -9.82 3.65 -10.25
CA LEU A 397 -10.94 3.72 -11.18
C LEU A 397 -10.56 4.25 -12.55
N VAL A 398 -9.68 5.26 -12.58
CA VAL A 398 -9.15 5.82 -13.83
C VAL A 398 -8.46 4.72 -14.65
N TYR A 399 -7.68 3.87 -13.99
CA TYR A 399 -7.06 2.70 -14.60
C TYR A 399 -8.11 1.67 -15.04
N ALA A 400 -9.13 1.39 -14.21
CA ALA A 400 -10.17 0.41 -14.53
C ALA A 400 -11.01 0.80 -15.76
N LYS A 401 -11.32 2.09 -15.96
CA LYS A 401 -12.12 2.59 -17.10
C LYS A 401 -11.28 2.93 -18.34
N ALA A 402 -9.96 2.83 -18.27
CA ALA A 402 -9.03 3.22 -19.34
C ALA A 402 -9.15 4.71 -19.78
N ASN A 403 -9.62 5.60 -18.89
CA ASN A 403 -9.74 7.04 -19.15
C ASN A 403 -8.48 7.84 -18.70
N TYR A 404 -7.29 7.29 -18.91
CA TYR A 404 -6.04 7.89 -18.43
C TYR A 404 -5.67 9.21 -19.14
N LYS A 405 -6.05 9.39 -20.41
CA LYS A 405 -5.68 10.58 -21.21
C LYS A 405 -6.10 11.90 -20.57
N GLN A 406 -7.30 11.96 -20.01
CA GLN A 406 -7.82 13.20 -19.42
C GLN A 406 -7.17 13.51 -18.06
N THR A 407 -6.78 12.48 -17.30
CA THR A 407 -6.14 12.65 -15.98
C THR A 407 -4.62 12.83 -16.03
N ALA A 408 -3.97 12.41 -17.11
CA ALA A 408 -2.51 12.36 -17.22
C ALA A 408 -1.89 13.76 -17.24
N ILE A 409 -2.37 14.63 -18.13
CA ILE A 409 -1.82 15.98 -18.30
C ILE A 409 -1.97 16.81 -17.02
N PRO A 410 -3.16 16.88 -16.37
CA PRO A 410 -3.31 17.67 -15.15
C PRO A 410 -2.45 17.15 -14.00
N THR A 411 -2.33 15.83 -13.83
CA THR A 411 -1.46 15.25 -12.79
C THR A 411 0.01 15.59 -13.02
N PHE A 412 0.45 15.58 -14.28
CA PHE A 412 1.80 16.00 -14.65
C PHE A 412 2.07 17.48 -14.37
N VAL A 413 1.14 18.35 -14.76
CA VAL A 413 1.23 19.79 -14.50
C VAL A 413 1.26 20.08 -13.00
N ILE A 414 0.41 19.43 -12.21
CA ILE A 414 0.40 19.56 -10.74
C ILE A 414 1.75 19.15 -10.13
N GLY A 415 2.37 18.07 -10.64
CA GLY A 415 3.70 17.64 -10.19
C GLY A 415 4.80 18.65 -10.51
N ILE A 416 4.77 19.26 -11.70
CA ILE A 416 5.72 20.33 -12.08
C ILE A 416 5.52 21.56 -11.18
N ILE A 417 4.26 21.99 -10.99
CA ILE A 417 3.93 23.13 -10.13
C ILE A 417 4.49 22.90 -8.72
N ASN A 418 4.39 21.67 -8.19
CA ASN A 418 4.95 21.34 -6.87
C ASN A 418 6.46 21.65 -6.80
N ILE A 419 7.24 21.16 -7.76
CA ILE A 419 8.69 21.35 -7.76
C ILE A 419 9.06 22.80 -7.93
N VAL A 420 8.39 23.51 -8.84
CA VAL A 420 8.62 24.93 -9.09
C VAL A 420 8.35 25.74 -7.81
N LEU A 421 7.21 25.53 -7.16
CA LEU A 421 6.87 26.21 -5.91
C LEU A 421 7.82 25.86 -4.77
N CYS A 422 8.14 24.57 -4.58
CA CYS A 422 9.11 24.14 -3.56
C CYS A 422 10.51 24.73 -3.80
N PHE A 423 10.97 24.80 -5.05
CA PHE A 423 12.26 25.39 -5.40
C PHE A 423 12.30 26.90 -5.12
N PHE A 424 11.29 27.64 -5.56
CA PHE A 424 11.24 29.09 -5.34
C PHE A 424 11.12 29.45 -3.85
N THR A 425 10.29 28.74 -3.10
CA THR A 425 10.16 29.01 -1.66
C THR A 425 11.42 28.64 -0.89
N ALA A 426 12.05 27.50 -1.22
CA ALA A 426 13.32 27.14 -0.62
C ALA A 426 14.41 28.19 -0.92
N LEU A 427 14.46 28.72 -2.14
CA LEU A 427 15.39 29.80 -2.52
C LEU A 427 15.12 31.07 -1.72
N ILE A 428 13.86 31.51 -1.60
CA ILE A 428 13.48 32.71 -0.83
C ILE A 428 13.90 32.56 0.63
N PHE A 429 13.57 31.45 1.28
CA PHE A 429 13.92 31.28 2.70
C PHE A 429 15.41 31.05 2.94
N CYS A 430 16.11 30.40 2.00
CA CYS A 430 17.55 30.16 2.11
C CYS A 430 18.38 31.43 1.87
N PHE A 431 18.05 32.23 0.85
CA PHE A 431 18.87 33.38 0.46
C PHE A 431 18.36 34.73 0.99
N LEU A 432 17.05 34.89 1.16
CA LEU A 432 16.46 36.17 1.58
C LEU A 432 16.31 36.25 3.11
N VAL A 433 15.88 35.16 3.74
CA VAL A 433 15.61 35.10 5.19
C VAL A 433 16.78 34.48 5.97
N ASN A 434 17.66 33.75 5.29
CA ASN A 434 18.78 33.01 5.88
C ASN A 434 18.37 32.01 6.98
N ASP A 435 17.13 31.50 6.89
CA ASP A 435 16.55 30.54 7.83
C ASP A 435 16.26 29.21 7.11
N LEU A 436 17.19 28.25 7.23
CA LEU A 436 17.05 26.91 6.65
C LEU A 436 15.87 26.11 7.24
N SER A 437 15.50 26.34 8.51
CA SER A 437 14.35 25.68 9.12
C SER A 437 13.05 26.12 8.45
N ALA A 438 12.87 27.42 8.20
CA ALA A 438 11.73 27.98 7.50
C ALA A 438 11.66 27.48 6.05
N ALA A 439 12.81 27.34 5.37
CA ALA A 439 12.88 26.76 4.03
C ALA A 439 12.30 25.33 3.99
N LEU A 440 12.69 24.48 4.94
CA LEU A 440 12.19 23.11 5.04
C LEU A 440 10.69 23.04 5.36
N TYR A 441 10.19 23.90 6.27
CA TYR A 441 8.74 24.00 6.51
C TYR A 441 7.97 24.50 5.28
N GLY A 442 8.53 25.46 4.53
CA GLY A 442 7.97 25.95 3.28
C GLY A 442 7.77 24.85 2.24
N ILE A 443 8.80 24.02 2.01
CA ILE A 443 8.74 22.86 1.11
C ILE A 443 7.61 21.90 1.52
N LEU A 444 7.48 21.61 2.82
CA LEU A 444 6.46 20.68 3.31
C LEU A 444 5.04 21.24 3.22
N ILE A 445 4.84 22.53 3.51
CA ILE A 445 3.54 23.20 3.39
C ILE A 445 3.05 23.14 1.94
N ILE A 446 3.93 23.44 0.99
CA ILE A 446 3.60 23.38 -0.44
C ILE A 446 3.28 21.96 -0.86
N THR A 447 4.13 21.01 -0.47
CA THR A 447 3.90 19.59 -0.80
C THR A 447 2.56 19.11 -0.24
N CYS A 448 2.22 19.51 0.99
CA CYS A 448 0.91 19.23 1.59
C CYS A 448 -0.24 19.86 0.78
N PHE A 449 -0.15 21.16 0.48
CA PHE A 449 -1.17 21.88 -0.27
C PHE A 449 -1.39 21.31 -1.68
N VAL A 450 -0.31 21.06 -2.42
CA VAL A 450 -0.38 20.52 -3.78
C VAL A 450 -0.90 19.08 -3.78
N SER A 451 -0.54 18.28 -2.76
CA SER A 451 -1.09 16.93 -2.60
C SER A 451 -2.61 16.93 -2.34
N LEU A 452 -3.10 17.89 -1.56
CA LEU A 452 -4.53 18.12 -1.35
C LEU A 452 -5.22 18.53 -2.66
N LEU A 453 -4.64 19.46 -3.43
CA LEU A 453 -5.18 19.87 -4.72
C LEU A 453 -5.29 18.69 -5.70
N ARG A 454 -4.26 17.84 -5.77
CA ARG A 454 -4.29 16.61 -6.58
C ARG A 454 -5.42 15.68 -6.15
N PHE A 455 -5.58 15.46 -4.85
CA PHE A 455 -6.65 14.62 -4.31
C PHE A 455 -8.03 15.17 -4.69
N LEU A 456 -8.29 16.47 -4.46
CA LEU A 456 -9.57 17.10 -4.80
C LEU A 456 -9.86 17.04 -6.30
N TYR A 457 -8.85 17.28 -7.13
CA TYR A 457 -8.98 17.20 -8.58
C TYR A 457 -9.40 15.80 -9.05
N LEU A 458 -8.69 14.75 -8.61
CA LEU A 458 -9.00 13.37 -8.99
C LEU A 458 -10.35 12.92 -8.43
N TRP A 459 -10.69 13.36 -7.22
CA TRP A 459 -11.97 13.10 -6.59
C TRP A 459 -13.13 13.70 -7.38
N PHE A 460 -13.02 14.99 -7.74
CA PHE A 460 -14.04 15.69 -8.52
C PHE A 460 -14.17 15.12 -9.94
N TYR A 461 -13.05 14.80 -10.58
CA TYR A 461 -13.04 14.15 -11.89
C TYR A 461 -13.79 12.81 -11.86
N ASN A 462 -13.59 12.01 -10.81
CA ASN A 462 -14.29 10.75 -10.66
C ASN A 462 -15.79 10.91 -10.49
N TRP A 463 -16.19 11.86 -9.64
CA TRP A 463 -17.59 12.20 -9.40
C TRP A 463 -18.31 12.62 -10.68
N LEU A 464 -17.66 13.42 -11.54
CA LEU A 464 -18.25 13.96 -12.76
C LEU A 464 -18.26 12.97 -13.95
N PHE A 465 -17.18 12.22 -14.17
CA PHE A 465 -16.98 11.48 -15.43
C PHE A 465 -16.90 9.96 -15.31
N LEU A 466 -16.54 9.42 -14.15
CA LEU A 466 -16.27 7.98 -14.02
C LEU A 466 -17.48 7.20 -13.49
N THR A 467 -18.12 7.71 -12.45
CA THR A 467 -19.23 7.03 -11.77
C THR A 467 -20.58 7.39 -12.35
N TYR A 468 -21.48 6.42 -12.41
CA TYR A 468 -22.85 6.63 -12.87
C TYR A 468 -23.79 6.99 -11.71
N ASN A 469 -24.70 7.93 -11.95
CA ASN A 469 -25.71 8.42 -10.99
C ASN A 469 -25.08 8.97 -9.70
N SER A 470 -24.06 9.83 -9.86
CA SER A 470 -23.33 10.45 -8.77
C SER A 470 -24.24 11.37 -7.96
N ASN A 471 -24.29 11.15 -6.64
CA ASN A 471 -25.11 11.94 -5.72
C ASN A 471 -24.25 12.42 -4.54
N PHE A 472 -24.49 13.65 -4.06
CA PHE A 472 -23.82 14.17 -2.85
C PHE A 472 -24.22 13.42 -1.56
N LYS A 473 -25.31 12.66 -1.60
CA LYS A 473 -25.75 11.80 -0.48
C LYS A 473 -24.67 10.77 -0.15
N GLY A 474 -24.03 10.93 1.00
CA GLY A 474 -22.99 10.03 1.52
C GLY A 474 -21.56 10.56 1.44
N VAL A 475 -21.31 11.66 0.71
CA VAL A 475 -19.99 12.31 0.64
C VAL A 475 -19.62 12.92 1.99
N PHE A 476 -20.52 13.71 2.59
CA PHE A 476 -20.31 14.32 3.90
C PHE A 476 -19.96 13.28 4.97
N ARG A 477 -20.68 12.16 4.96
CA ARG A 477 -20.44 11.01 5.84
C ARG A 477 -19.03 10.46 5.68
N ASN A 478 -18.56 10.28 4.45
CA ASN A 478 -17.20 9.80 4.21
C ASN A 478 -16.18 10.82 4.74
N TRP A 479 -16.31 12.11 4.43
CA TRP A 479 -15.44 13.15 4.96
C TRP A 479 -15.38 13.19 6.49
N MET A 480 -16.50 12.98 7.20
CA MET A 480 -16.50 12.87 8.67
C MET A 480 -15.73 11.65 9.19
N ILE A 481 -15.74 10.53 8.45
CA ILE A 481 -14.94 9.35 8.80
C ILE A 481 -13.44 9.65 8.77
N LEU A 482 -13.00 10.54 7.88
CA LEU A 482 -11.61 10.96 7.75
C LEU A 482 -11.23 12.08 8.75
N LEU A 483 -12.04 13.13 8.82
CA LEU A 483 -11.69 14.35 9.57
C LEU A 483 -11.76 14.16 11.08
N VAL A 484 -12.74 13.40 11.60
CA VAL A 484 -12.91 13.22 13.05
C VAL A 484 -11.67 12.56 13.69
N PRO A 485 -11.13 11.44 13.20
CA PRO A 485 -9.92 10.85 13.76
C PRO A 485 -8.68 11.75 13.65
N ILE A 486 -8.59 12.55 12.57
CA ILE A 486 -7.50 13.52 12.37
C ILE A 486 -7.54 14.60 13.46
N VAL A 487 -8.70 15.24 13.64
CA VAL A 487 -8.87 16.30 14.64
C VAL A 487 -8.64 15.76 16.05
N VAL A 488 -9.18 14.58 16.37
CA VAL A 488 -8.96 13.92 17.66
C VAL A 488 -7.48 13.64 17.89
N ALA A 489 -6.76 13.12 16.90
CA ALA A 489 -5.32 12.86 17.05
C ALA A 489 -4.50 14.15 17.22
N ILE A 490 -4.84 15.22 16.52
CA ILE A 490 -4.21 16.54 16.69
C ILE A 490 -4.42 17.03 18.13
N LEU A 491 -5.65 17.00 18.62
CA LEU A 491 -5.98 17.43 19.98
C LEU A 491 -5.26 16.59 21.03
N VAL A 492 -5.28 15.26 20.90
CA VAL A 492 -4.61 14.34 21.84
C VAL A 492 -3.10 14.57 21.86
N ASN A 493 -2.49 14.79 20.69
CA ASN A 493 -1.04 14.99 20.61
C ASN A 493 -0.63 16.32 21.27
N TYR A 494 -1.26 17.44 20.87
CA TYR A 494 -0.90 18.76 21.39
C TYR A 494 -1.29 19.01 22.85
N LEU A 495 -2.41 18.45 23.32
CA LEU A 495 -2.89 18.70 24.68
C LEU A 495 -2.27 17.74 25.71
N PHE A 496 -2.00 16.48 25.33
CA PHE A 496 -1.55 15.45 26.25
C PHE A 496 -0.14 14.95 25.94
N LEU A 497 0.08 14.37 24.75
CA LEU A 497 1.32 13.61 24.48
C LEU A 497 2.58 14.48 24.49
N THR A 498 2.53 15.68 23.91
CA THR A 498 3.69 16.59 23.90
C THR A 498 4.09 17.08 25.29
N LYS A 499 3.12 17.16 26.22
CA LYS A 499 3.35 17.60 27.59
C LYS A 499 3.79 16.48 28.51
N THR A 500 3.30 15.25 28.32
CA THR A 500 3.59 14.12 29.20
C THR A 500 4.71 13.20 28.67
N TYR A 501 4.91 13.19 27.36
CA TYR A 501 5.77 12.26 26.63
C TYR A 501 6.54 13.02 25.55
N ASN A 502 7.40 13.95 25.97
CA ASN A 502 8.18 14.77 25.03
C ASN A 502 9.29 13.92 24.39
N PRO A 503 9.42 13.87 23.04
CA PRO A 503 10.46 13.09 22.39
C PRO A 503 11.90 13.52 22.75
N MET A 504 12.11 14.72 23.30
CA MET A 504 13.40 15.17 23.85
C MET A 504 13.83 14.40 25.10
N GLU A 505 12.89 13.92 25.92
CA GLU A 505 13.16 13.25 27.20
C GLU A 505 13.41 11.73 27.05
N ILE A 506 13.55 11.26 25.81
CA ILE A 506 13.78 9.84 25.54
C ILE A 506 15.20 9.43 25.92
N TYR A 507 16.17 10.36 25.78
CA TYR A 507 17.57 10.15 26.11
C TYR A 507 18.03 11.18 27.15
N ASN A 508 18.83 10.75 28.11
CA ASN A 508 19.50 11.66 29.05
C ASN A 508 20.68 12.36 28.36
N ASP A 509 21.28 13.39 28.99
CA ASP A 509 22.44 14.12 28.44
C ASP A 509 23.65 13.21 28.15
N GLN A 510 23.70 12.02 28.76
CA GLN A 510 24.69 10.95 28.51
C GLN A 510 24.26 9.92 27.44
N LEU A 511 23.22 10.20 26.64
CA LEU A 511 22.69 9.30 25.60
C LEU A 511 22.14 7.95 26.11
N GLN A 512 21.88 7.82 27.40
CA GLN A 512 21.21 6.63 27.95
C GLN A 512 19.69 6.73 27.77
N PRO A 513 19.01 5.66 27.30
CA PRO A 513 17.57 5.68 27.11
C PRO A 513 16.85 5.75 28.46
N ILE A 514 16.19 6.88 28.73
CA ILE A 514 15.31 7.07 29.90
C ILE A 514 14.05 6.21 29.73
N TRP A 515 13.60 6.04 28.48
CA TRP A 515 12.50 5.16 28.14
C TRP A 515 13.03 3.80 27.72
N GLY A 516 12.83 2.79 28.56
CA GLY A 516 13.10 1.40 28.17
C GLY A 516 12.24 0.97 26.97
N TRP A 517 12.78 0.05 26.16
CA TRP A 517 12.12 -0.53 24.98
C TRP A 517 10.66 -0.99 25.24
N GLN A 518 10.38 -1.44 26.45
CA GLN A 518 9.05 -1.86 26.87
C GLN A 518 8.00 -0.74 26.84
N LYS A 519 8.33 0.48 27.28
CA LYS A 519 7.40 1.63 27.24
C LYS A 519 7.06 2.01 25.80
N LEU A 520 8.06 2.00 24.92
CA LEU A 520 7.88 2.29 23.49
C LEU A 520 7.05 1.23 22.77
N LEU A 521 7.31 -0.05 23.04
CA LEU A 521 6.51 -1.14 22.48
C LEU A 521 5.05 -1.09 22.97
N ASN A 522 4.84 -0.78 24.25
CA ASN A 522 3.49 -0.60 24.80
C ASN A 522 2.78 0.59 24.14
N MET A 523 3.47 1.71 23.93
CA MET A 523 2.93 2.86 23.22
C MET A 523 2.59 2.50 21.77
N PHE A 524 3.46 1.78 21.08
CA PHE A 524 3.25 1.34 19.70
C PHE A 524 2.02 0.45 19.54
N PHE A 525 1.97 -0.67 20.26
CA PHE A 525 0.84 -1.60 20.16
C PHE A 525 -0.43 -0.97 20.72
N GLY A 526 -0.35 -0.28 21.86
CA GLY A 526 -1.48 0.43 22.46
C GLY A 526 -2.12 1.42 21.50
N LEU A 527 -1.31 2.21 20.77
CA LEU A 527 -1.82 3.20 19.83
C LEU A 527 -2.38 2.57 18.55
N ILE A 528 -1.76 1.50 18.04
CA ILE A 528 -2.33 0.76 16.90
C ILE A 528 -3.71 0.21 17.25
N PHE A 529 -3.86 -0.43 18.43
CA PHE A 529 -5.16 -0.95 18.85
C PHE A 529 -6.16 0.19 19.10
N ALA A 530 -5.77 1.23 19.84
CA ALA A 530 -6.65 2.37 20.12
C ALA A 530 -7.11 3.08 18.85
N SER A 531 -6.20 3.37 17.91
CA SER A 531 -6.54 4.00 16.63
C SER A 531 -7.49 3.14 15.81
N LEU A 532 -7.29 1.81 15.79
CA LEU A 532 -8.17 0.88 15.11
C LEU A 532 -9.59 0.89 15.73
N PHE A 533 -9.71 0.88 17.05
CA PHE A 533 -11.02 1.00 17.73
C PHE A 533 -11.70 2.35 17.47
N VAL A 534 -10.98 3.46 17.56
CA VAL A 534 -11.52 4.81 17.30
C VAL A 534 -12.03 4.92 15.87
N ILE A 535 -11.28 4.42 14.90
CA ILE A 535 -11.66 4.50 13.49
C ILE A 535 -12.85 3.61 13.19
N ILE A 536 -12.87 2.39 13.74
CA ILE A 536 -14.00 1.47 13.56
C ILE A 536 -15.26 2.05 14.23
N GLY A 537 -15.14 2.55 15.46
CA GLY A 537 -16.24 3.18 16.18
C GLY A 537 -16.81 4.39 15.44
N ASN A 538 -15.95 5.32 15.02
CA ASN A 538 -16.34 6.49 14.22
C ASN A 538 -16.99 6.06 12.90
N SER A 539 -16.42 5.06 12.23
CA SER A 539 -16.96 4.57 10.97
C SER A 539 -18.34 3.93 11.11
N ILE A 540 -18.57 3.16 12.17
CA ILE A 540 -19.88 2.54 12.46
C ILE A 540 -20.92 3.62 12.76
N LEU A 541 -20.56 4.67 13.50
CA LEU A 541 -21.46 5.78 13.83
C LEU A 541 -21.97 6.47 12.57
N TRP A 542 -21.06 6.81 11.66
CA TRP A 542 -21.40 7.55 10.45
C TRP A 542 -21.99 6.63 9.35
N ALA A 543 -21.43 5.44 9.13
CA ALA A 543 -21.75 4.55 7.99
C ALA A 543 -22.06 3.08 8.37
N PRO A 544 -23.10 2.81 9.19
CA PRO A 544 -23.32 1.48 9.77
C PRO A 544 -23.54 0.37 8.72
N ARG A 545 -24.28 0.64 7.64
CA ARG A 545 -24.57 -0.37 6.60
C ARG A 545 -23.34 -0.73 5.75
N SER A 546 -22.54 0.27 5.36
CA SER A 546 -21.34 0.04 4.54
C SER A 546 -20.27 -0.69 5.34
N VAL A 547 -20.03 -0.26 6.58
CA VAL A 547 -19.00 -0.80 7.47
C VAL A 547 -19.33 -2.24 7.88
N ARG A 548 -20.58 -2.51 8.29
CA ARG A 548 -21.04 -3.87 8.61
C ARG A 548 -20.87 -4.82 7.43
N GLY A 549 -21.09 -4.34 6.20
CA GLY A 549 -20.86 -5.11 4.98
C GLY A 549 -19.39 -5.45 4.72
N ILE A 550 -18.45 -4.55 5.07
CA ILE A 550 -17.00 -4.80 4.98
C ILE A 550 -16.58 -5.85 6.02
N PHE A 551 -17.01 -5.69 7.27
CA PHE A 551 -16.66 -6.61 8.37
C PHE A 551 -17.20 -8.03 8.16
N LEU A 552 -18.46 -8.17 7.72
CA LEU A 552 -19.07 -9.50 7.48
C LEU A 552 -18.41 -10.28 6.34
N ARG A 553 -17.59 -9.62 5.50
CA ARG A 553 -16.87 -10.23 4.38
C ARG A 553 -15.40 -10.52 4.69
N LEU A 554 -14.88 -10.14 5.85
CA LEU A 554 -13.55 -10.57 6.30
C LEU A 554 -13.56 -12.10 6.49
N PRO A 555 -12.54 -12.84 6.06
CA PRO A 555 -12.58 -14.31 5.99
C PRO A 555 -12.84 -14.98 7.34
N ILE A 556 -12.24 -14.45 8.41
CA ILE A 556 -12.39 -14.96 9.79
C ILE A 556 -13.79 -14.66 10.31
N VAL A 557 -14.24 -13.41 10.17
CA VAL A 557 -15.57 -12.96 10.62
C VAL A 557 -16.66 -13.67 9.84
N HIS A 558 -16.49 -13.83 8.53
CA HIS A 558 -17.40 -14.56 7.66
C HIS A 558 -17.51 -16.02 8.11
N LYS A 559 -16.40 -16.71 8.37
CA LYS A 559 -16.40 -18.10 8.86
C LYS A 559 -17.09 -18.23 10.22
N ILE A 560 -16.86 -17.29 11.14
CA ILE A 560 -17.52 -17.27 12.46
C ILE A 560 -19.03 -16.97 12.30
N TRP A 561 -19.37 -16.03 11.43
CA TRP A 561 -20.74 -15.59 11.20
C TRP A 561 -21.55 -16.63 10.45
N THR A 562 -21.02 -17.27 9.41
CA THR A 562 -21.66 -18.39 8.72
C THR A 562 -21.80 -19.57 9.67
N LYS A 563 -20.77 -19.92 10.46
CA LYS A 563 -20.89 -20.97 11.49
C LYS A 563 -21.96 -20.66 12.53
N ARG A 564 -22.08 -19.39 12.96
CA ARG A 564 -23.18 -18.94 13.82
C ARG A 564 -24.53 -19.00 13.11
N GLN A 565 -24.62 -18.58 11.85
CA GLN A 565 -25.87 -18.65 11.08
C GLN A 565 -26.29 -20.08 10.83
N ASP A 566 -25.37 -20.98 10.52
CA ASP A 566 -25.61 -22.40 10.33
C ASP A 566 -26.03 -23.04 11.65
N LYS A 567 -25.40 -22.68 12.77
CA LYS A 567 -25.86 -23.07 14.11
C LYS A 567 -27.27 -22.54 14.41
N MET A 568 -27.57 -21.30 14.06
CA MET A 568 -28.91 -20.71 14.22
C MET A 568 -29.94 -21.29 13.24
N ARG A 569 -29.52 -21.74 12.05
CA ARG A 569 -30.35 -22.48 11.09
C ARG A 569 -30.66 -23.86 11.60
N GLN A 570 -29.68 -24.56 12.18
CA GLN A 570 -29.87 -25.84 12.87
C GLN A 570 -30.76 -25.69 14.11
N ILE A 571 -30.59 -24.65 14.92
CA ILE A 571 -31.49 -24.36 16.06
C ILE A 571 -32.90 -24.04 15.57
N ARG A 572 -33.06 -23.28 14.48
CA ARG A 572 -34.38 -23.05 13.86
C ARG A 572 -34.97 -24.34 13.32
N GLN A 573 -34.20 -25.16 12.61
CA GLN A 573 -34.64 -26.46 12.09
C GLN A 573 -35.08 -27.39 13.22
N LYS A 574 -34.34 -27.48 14.32
CA LYS A 574 -34.74 -28.24 15.50
C LYS A 574 -36.00 -27.69 16.16
N LYS A 575 -36.12 -26.36 16.25
CA LYS A 575 -37.34 -25.71 16.76
C LYS A 575 -38.57 -25.99 15.87
N TYR A 576 -38.38 -26.04 14.56
CA TYR A 576 -39.44 -26.39 13.61
C TYR A 576 -39.71 -27.91 13.56
N GLU A 577 -38.70 -28.77 13.74
CA GLU A 577 -38.88 -30.23 13.94
C GLU A 577 -39.66 -30.52 15.23
N ASP A 578 -39.37 -29.81 16.33
CA ASP A 578 -40.15 -29.91 17.56
C ASP A 578 -41.59 -29.40 17.36
N ASP A 579 -41.81 -28.33 16.58
CA ASP A 579 -43.17 -27.88 16.20
C ASP A 579 -43.91 -28.90 15.31
N PHE A 580 -43.21 -29.70 14.47
CA PHE A 580 -43.81 -30.81 13.72
C PHE A 580 -44.07 -32.05 14.59
N ILE A 581 -43.29 -32.27 15.65
CA ILE A 581 -43.51 -33.35 16.62
C ILE A 581 -44.62 -32.96 17.63
N ILE A 582 -44.90 -31.67 17.82
CA ILE A 582 -45.96 -31.13 18.70
C ILE A 582 -47.24 -30.77 17.92
N LEU A 583 -47.31 -31.01 16.61
CA LEU A 583 -48.60 -31.21 15.97
C LEU A 583 -49.11 -32.60 16.39
N THR A 584 -49.70 -32.69 17.57
CA THR A 584 -50.75 -33.69 17.81
C THR A 584 -51.69 -33.57 16.63
N GLU A 585 -51.86 -34.66 15.87
CA GLU A 585 -52.84 -34.75 14.80
C GLU A 585 -54.13 -34.09 15.28
N PRO A 586 -54.77 -33.21 14.48
CA PRO A 586 -56.11 -32.78 14.83
C PRO A 586 -56.92 -34.05 14.96
N GLU A 587 -57.46 -34.33 16.16
CA GLU A 587 -58.30 -35.49 16.40
C GLU A 587 -59.36 -35.53 15.30
N MET A 588 -59.21 -36.46 14.35
CA MET A 588 -60.12 -36.59 13.22
C MET A 588 -61.44 -37.04 13.80
N GLN A 589 -62.40 -36.11 13.88
CA GLN A 589 -63.72 -36.32 14.48
C GLN A 589 -64.46 -37.52 13.86
N TYR A 590 -64.13 -37.87 12.62
CA TYR A 590 -64.64 -39.05 11.90
C TYR A 590 -64.07 -40.39 12.41
N GLN A 591 -62.85 -40.41 12.94
CA GLN A 591 -62.19 -41.63 13.40
C GLN A 591 -62.80 -42.14 14.71
N LYS A 592 -63.12 -41.23 15.65
CA LYS A 592 -63.91 -41.53 16.86
C LYS A 592 -65.36 -41.94 16.54
N LEU A 593 -65.94 -41.44 15.45
CA LEU A 593 -67.26 -41.87 14.98
C LEU A 593 -67.24 -43.32 14.47
N TRP A 594 -66.21 -43.68 13.70
CA TRP A 594 -66.02 -45.06 13.22
C TRP A 594 -65.73 -46.05 14.34
N GLU A 595 -64.86 -45.72 15.29
CA GLU A 595 -64.61 -46.59 16.46
C GLU A 595 -65.87 -46.79 17.31
N ARG A 596 -66.74 -45.77 17.39
CA ARG A 596 -68.03 -45.87 18.09
C ARG A 596 -69.05 -46.71 17.33
N GLU A 597 -69.09 -46.62 16.00
CA GLU A 597 -69.92 -47.47 15.14
C GLU A 597 -69.48 -48.93 15.14
N GLU A 598 -68.16 -49.20 15.12
CA GLU A 598 -67.61 -50.55 15.23
C GLU A 598 -67.90 -51.18 16.61
N ALA A 599 -67.76 -50.40 17.70
CA ALA A 599 -68.12 -50.86 19.03
C ALA A 599 -69.63 -51.14 19.19
N LEU A 600 -70.47 -50.34 18.54
CA LEU A 600 -71.92 -50.60 18.47
C LEU A 600 -72.21 -51.89 17.69
N HIS A 601 -71.62 -52.08 16.50
CA HIS A 601 -71.80 -53.28 15.70
C HIS A 601 -71.32 -54.57 16.38
N GLN A 602 -70.25 -54.51 17.16
CA GLN A 602 -69.78 -55.66 17.95
C GLN A 602 -70.75 -56.01 19.09
N ASN A 603 -71.40 -55.01 19.70
CA ASN A 603 -72.41 -55.25 20.73
C ASN A 603 -73.72 -55.78 20.14
N THR A 604 -74.12 -55.37 18.93
CA THR A 604 -75.31 -55.93 18.25
C THR A 604 -75.11 -57.38 17.83
N LYS A 605 -73.89 -57.76 17.39
CA LYS A 605 -73.55 -59.17 17.08
C LYS A 605 -73.63 -60.10 18.29
N LYS A 606 -73.26 -59.61 19.48
CA LYS A 606 -73.40 -60.38 20.72
C LYS A 606 -74.85 -60.60 21.15
N MET A 607 -75.78 -59.69 20.81
CA MET A 607 -77.21 -59.89 21.09
C MET A 607 -77.89 -60.87 20.12
N SER A 608 -77.35 -61.07 18.91
CA SER A 608 -77.92 -62.01 17.93
C SER A 608 -77.55 -63.48 18.15
N GLU A 609 -76.62 -63.78 19.06
CA GLU A 609 -76.22 -65.17 19.39
C GLU A 609 -77.20 -65.88 20.36
N ASP A 610 -78.14 -65.14 20.95
CA ASP A 610 -79.12 -65.67 21.94
C ASP A 610 -80.53 -65.95 21.38
N GLU A 611 -80.76 -65.91 20.06
CA GLU A 611 -82.06 -66.28 19.47
C GLU A 611 -82.16 -67.79 19.12
N PRO A 612 -83.21 -68.51 19.55
CA PRO A 612 -83.42 -69.92 19.18
C PRO A 612 -83.78 -70.08 17.69
N PRO A 613 -83.48 -71.24 17.07
CA PRO A 613 -83.45 -71.38 15.63
C PRO A 613 -84.86 -71.37 15.00
N LYS A 614 -85.04 -70.58 13.94
CA LYS A 614 -86.26 -70.61 13.10
C LYS A 614 -86.09 -71.59 11.92
N GLU A 615 -87.10 -72.44 11.74
CA GLU A 615 -87.17 -73.49 10.71
C GLU A 615 -87.13 -72.93 9.28
N ILE A 616 -86.40 -73.62 8.40
CA ILE A 616 -86.15 -73.23 7.01
C ILE A 616 -87.13 -73.99 6.10
N TYR A 617 -87.97 -73.26 5.36
CA TYR A 617 -88.63 -73.81 4.17
C TYR A 617 -87.91 -73.35 2.90
N LYS A 618 -87.43 -74.31 2.11
CA LYS A 618 -86.83 -74.10 0.78
C LYS A 618 -87.92 -74.03 -0.28
N LEU A 619 -87.88 -73.01 -1.13
CA LEU A 619 -88.47 -73.05 -2.46
C LEU A 619 -87.42 -72.72 -3.52
N LYS A 620 -87.35 -73.62 -4.52
CA LYS A 620 -86.45 -73.63 -5.67
C LYS A 620 -87.01 -72.77 -6.82
N GLY A 621 -86.09 -72.16 -7.56
CA GLY A 621 -86.19 -71.87 -9.01
C GLY A 621 -87.13 -70.72 -9.36
N THR A 622 -86.82 -69.88 -10.34
CA THR A 622 -85.98 -70.04 -11.54
C THR A 622 -85.33 -68.73 -11.92
#